data_AF-A0AAV9CYG7-F1
#
_entry.id   AF-A0AAV9CYG7-F1
#
_cell.length_a   1.000
_cell.length_b   1.000
_cell.length_c   1.000
_cell.angle_alpha   90.00
_cell.angle_beta   90.00
_cell.angle_gamma   90.00
#
_symmetry.space_group_name_H-M   'P 1'
#
loop_
_entity.id
_entity.type
_entity.pdbx_description
1 polymer ?
#
loop_
_entity_poly.entity_id
_entity_poly.type
_entity_poly.pdbx_seq_one_letter_code
_entity_poly.pdbx_strand_id
1 'polypeptide(L)' 'MAQKVQFDVGLILDSGSLIGKMSNISISMAIEDFYESHPDYTTRVVLHGRDSDMDIVGAASAEEMLS' A
#
# COMPACT_ATOMS: atom_id res chain seq x y z
N MET A 1 4.97 -21.25 -17.76
CA MET A 1 4.46 -20.69 -16.49
C MET A 1 5.21 -19.39 -16.25
N ALA A 2 4.55 -18.22 -16.36
CA ALA A 2 5.20 -16.95 -16.05
C ALA A 2 5.35 -16.81 -14.53
N GLN A 3 6.54 -16.50 -14.04
CA GLN A 3 6.77 -16.30 -12.61
C GLN A 3 6.17 -14.95 -12.20
N LYS A 4 5.24 -14.97 -11.24
CA LYS A 4 4.72 -13.72 -10.67
C LYS A 4 5.74 -13.16 -9.68
N VAL A 5 6.20 -11.93 -9.90
CA VAL A 5 7.18 -11.23 -9.04
C VAL A 5 6.41 -10.31 -8.09
N GLN A 6 6.58 -10.51 -6.79
CA GLN A 6 5.94 -9.66 -5.78
C GLN A 6 6.82 -8.46 -5.45
N PHE A 7 6.20 -7.30 -5.26
CA PHE A 7 6.82 -6.07 -4.83
C PHE A 7 6.13 -5.58 -3.56
N ASP A 8 6.85 -5.63 -2.45
CA ASP A 8 6.37 -5.15 -1.17
C ASP A 8 6.48 -3.62 -1.10
N VAL A 9 5.35 -2.97 -0.84
CA VAL A 9 5.26 -1.51 -0.75
C VAL A 9 4.69 -1.14 0.61
N GLY A 10 5.44 -0.35 1.38
CA GLY A 10 4.97 0.21 2.65
C GLY A 10 3.96 1.33 2.42
N LEU A 11 2.83 1.26 3.09
CA LEU A 11 1.79 2.27 3.07
C LEU A 11 1.55 2.77 4.49
N ILE A 12 1.79 4.05 4.72
CA ILE A 12 1.56 4.70 6.00
C ILE A 12 0.40 5.65 5.81
N LEU A 13 -0.70 5.35 6.50
CA LEU A 13 -1.90 6.17 6.49
C LEU A 13 -2.40 6.30 7.92
N ASP A 14 -2.97 7.46 8.22
CA ASP A 14 -3.76 7.64 9.43
C ASP A 14 -5.07 6.86 9.29
N SER A 15 -5.11 5.63 9.81
CA SER A 15 -6.30 4.78 9.70
C SER A 15 -7.39 5.20 10.69
N GLY A 16 -7.12 6.15 11.59
CA GLY A 16 -8.09 6.81 12.44
C GLY A 16 -8.91 7.87 11.70
N SER A 17 -8.31 8.56 10.72
CA SER A 17 -8.96 9.59 9.92
C SER A 17 -9.87 9.03 8.81
N LEU A 18 -10.98 9.73 8.56
CA LEU A 18 -11.87 9.46 7.43
C LEU A 18 -11.12 9.49 6.09
N ILE A 19 -10.15 10.40 5.94
CA ILE A 19 -9.36 10.53 4.71
C ILE A 19 -8.43 9.33 4.55
N GLY A 20 -7.73 8.91 5.60
CA GLY A 20 -6.84 7.74 5.50
C GLY A 20 -7.59 6.45 5.21
N LYS A 21 -8.80 6.26 5.76
CA LYS A 21 -9.69 5.14 5.40
C LYS A 21 -10.12 5.21 3.94
N MET A 22 -10.57 6.37 3.47
CA MET A 22 -10.99 6.53 2.07
C MET A 22 -9.83 6.33 1.09
N SER A 23 -8.64 6.85 1.42
CA SER A 23 -7.42 6.61 0.63
C SER A 23 -7.06 5.14 0.58
N ASN A 24 -7.11 4.41 1.70
CA ASN A 24 -6.82 2.98 1.72
C ASN A 24 -7.77 2.18 0.80
N ILE A 25 -9.07 2.46 0.88
CA ILE A 25 -10.08 1.83 0.01
C ILE A 25 -9.81 2.18 -1.45
N SER A 26 -9.58 3.46 -1.76
CA SER A 26 -9.32 3.93 -3.13
C SER A 26 -8.07 3.30 -3.73
N ILE A 27 -6.99 3.17 -2.96
CA ILE A 27 -5.74 2.56 -3.41
C ILE A 27 -5.95 1.07 -3.66
N SER A 28 -6.64 0.37 -2.74
CA SER A 28 -6.92 -1.06 -2.87
C SER A 28 -7.74 -1.36 -4.13
N MET A 29 -8.80 -0.59 -4.37
CA MET A 29 -9.61 -0.73 -5.59
C MET A 29 -8.81 -0.43 -6.86
N ALA A 30 -7.99 0.62 -6.87
CA ALA A 30 -7.17 0.95 -8.04
C ALA A 30 -6.18 -0.18 -8.40
N ILE A 31 -5.65 -0.89 -7.41
CA ILE A 31 -4.76 -2.03 -7.62
C ILE A 31 -5.54 -3.23 -8.18
N GLU A 32 -6.73 -3.51 -7.65
CA GLU A 32 -7.61 -4.55 -8.16
C GLU A 32 -7.98 -4.26 -9.63
N ASP A 33 -8.49 -3.06 -9.93
CA ASP A 33 -8.84 -2.60 -11.27
C ASP A 33 -7.66 -2.72 -12.25
N PHE A 34 -6.46 -2.34 -11.82
CA PHE A 34 -5.25 -2.45 -12.64
C PHE A 34 -4.93 -3.90 -13.00
N TYR A 35 -5.02 -4.81 -12.04
CA TYR A 35 -4.70 -6.22 -12.28
C TYR A 35 -5.82 -7.02 -12.94
N GLU A 36 -7.07 -6.58 -12.85
CA GLU A 36 -8.18 -7.10 -13.65
C GLU A 36 -8.04 -6.69 -15.12
N SER A 37 -7.68 -5.43 -15.38
CA SER A 37 -7.44 -4.92 -16.74
C SER A 37 -6.15 -5.46 -17.38
N HIS A 38 -5.17 -5.90 -16.58
CA HIS A 38 -3.89 -6.44 -17.03
C HIS A 38 -3.64 -7.85 -16.46
N PRO A 39 -4.39 -8.88 -16.92
CA PRO A 39 -4.30 -10.24 -16.37
C PRO A 39 -2.92 -10.89 -16.58
N ASP A 40 -2.24 -10.52 -17.67
CA ASP A 40 -0.92 -11.02 -18.05
C ASP A 40 0.24 -10.32 -17.35
N TYR A 41 -0.04 -9.30 -16.52
CA TYR A 41 0.98 -8.62 -15.74
C TYR A 41 1.54 -9.59 -14.69
N THR A 42 2.84 -9.85 -14.80
CA THR A 42 3.56 -10.79 -13.94
C THR A 42 3.97 -10.15 -12.62
N THR A 43 4.01 -8.83 -12.52
CA THR A 43 4.34 -8.15 -11.27
C THR A 43 3.10 -7.97 -10.40
N ARG A 44 3.25 -8.11 -9.08
CA ARG A 44 2.17 -7.96 -8.10
C ARG A 44 2.64 -7.07 -6.95
N VAL A 45 2.01 -5.91 -6.80
CA VAL A 45 2.22 -5.01 -5.67
C VAL A 45 1.46 -5.57 -4.48
N VAL A 46 2.17 -5.72 -3.36
CA VAL A 46 1.61 -6.10 -2.06
C VAL A 46 1.75 -4.90 -1.15
N LEU A 47 0.62 -4.34 -0.74
CA LEU A 47 0.61 -3.20 0.18
C LEU A 47 0.70 -3.68 1.62
N HIS A 48 1.66 -3.15 2.35
CA HIS A 48 1.80 -3.34 3.78
C HIS A 48 1.34 -2.07 4.48
N GLY A 49 0.08 -2.07 4.92
CA GLY A 49 -0.49 -0.98 5.71
C GLY A 49 0.09 -0.98 7.13
N ARG A 50 0.70 0.13 7.54
CA ARG A 50 0.93 0.45 8.94
C ARG A 50 0.04 1.63 9.33
N ASP A 51 -0.71 1.47 10.40
CA ASP A 51 -1.51 2.54 10.97
C ASP A 51 -0.58 3.57 11.62
N SER A 52 -0.76 4.86 11.30
CA SER A 52 -0.02 5.93 11.95
C SER A 52 -0.60 6.30 13.32
N ASP A 53 -1.80 5.83 13.69
CA ASP A 53 -2.47 6.08 14.98
C ASP A 53 -2.51 7.59 15.36
N MET A 54 -2.70 8.46 14.35
CA MET A 54 -2.56 9.93 14.45
C MET A 54 -1.21 10.44 15.00
N ASP A 55 -0.18 9.60 15.08
CA ASP A 55 1.17 9.99 15.45
C ASP A 55 2.00 10.35 14.21
N ILE A 56 2.23 11.66 14.05
CA ILE A 56 3.07 12.22 12.97
C ILE A 56 4.52 11.71 13.09
N VAL A 57 4.96 11.32 14.29
CA VAL A 57 6.30 10.82 14.57
C VAL A 57 6.47 9.37 14.10
N GLY A 58 5.44 8.53 14.24
CA GLY A 58 5.44 7.16 13.70
C GLY A 58 5.46 7.12 12.17
N ALA A 59 4.81 8.09 11.51
CA ALA A 59 4.85 8.22 10.06
C ALA A 59 6.21 8.67 9.51
N ALA A 60 6.89 9.60 10.19
CA ALA A 60 8.24 10.05 9.83
C ALA A 60 9.33 9.01 10.19
N SER A 61 9.19 8.29 11.30
CA SER A 61 10.17 7.29 11.74
C SER A 61 10.24 6.06 10.82
N ALA A 62 9.20 5.79 10.04
CA ALA A 62 9.23 4.71 9.05
C ALA A 62 10.12 5.02 7.84
N GLU A 63 10.48 6.29 7.62
CA GLU A 63 11.47 6.69 6.61
C GLU A 63 12.91 6.39 7.06
N GLU A 64 13.14 6.21 8.36
CA GLU A 64 14.47 5.94 8.94
C GLU A 64 14.87 4.45 8.93
N MET A 65 13.95 3.53 8.59
CA MET A 65 14.22 2.08 8.58
C MET A 65 14.66 1.57 7.19
N LEU A 66 15.49 2.34 6.49
CA LEU A 66 16.09 1.99 5.19
C LEU A 66 17.59 2.38 5.08
N SER A 67 18.33 2.38 6.18
CA SER A 67 19.80 2.27 6.20
C SER A 67 20.25 0.90 6.68
#